data_AF-A0A7C1XUS5-F1
#
_entry.id   AF-A0A7C1XUS5-F1
#
_cell.length_a   1.000
_cell.length_b   1.000
_cell.length_c   1.000
_cell.angle_alpha   90.00
_cell.angle_beta   90.00
_cell.angle_gamma   90.00
#
_symmetry.space_group_name_H-M   'P 1'
#
loop_
_entity.id
_entity.type
_entity.pdbx_description
1 polymer ?
#
loop_
_entity_poly.entity_id
_entity_poly.type
_entity_poly.pdbx_seq_one_letter_code
_entity_poly.pdbx_strand_id
1 'polypeptide(L)' 'MEIARARELIQQQIELGSGYNRNSAKLILHEIEKHHGQAGVDQLIIELDLETHFGFRPGEKIYV' A
#
# COMPACT_ATOMS: atom_id res chain seq x y z
N MET A 1 10.95 4.61 4.94
CA MET A 1 9.67 5.25 5.28
C MET A 1 9.02 4.61 6.50
N GLU A 2 8.37 5.37 7.38
CA GLU A 2 7.59 4.85 8.51
C GLU A 2 6.17 4.42 8.09
N ILE A 3 5.61 3.38 8.73
CA ILE A 3 4.26 2.85 8.43
C ILE A 3 3.19 3.93 8.56
N ALA A 4 3.26 4.77 9.59
CA ALA A 4 2.29 5.85 9.79
C ALA A 4 2.26 6.82 8.60
N ARG A 5 3.42 7.14 8.04
CA ARG A 5 3.50 8.02 6.87
C ARG A 5 2.98 7.35 5.60
N ALA A 6 3.30 6.08 5.40
CA ALA A 6 2.76 5.31 4.28
C ALA A 6 1.22 5.23 4.33
N ARG A 7 0.66 5.06 5.52
CA ARG A 7 -0.80 5.05 5.74
C ARG A 7 -1.45 6.33 5.23
N GLU A 8 -0.94 7.49 5.64
CA GLU A 8 -1.46 8.78 5.19
C GLU A 8 -1.40 8.93 3.66
N LEU A 9 -0.26 8.57 3.05
CA LEU A 9 -0.06 8.70 1.61
C LEU A 9 -0.98 7.78 0.81
N ILE A 10 -1.15 6.53 1.26
CA ILE A 10 -2.05 5.56 0.62
C ILE A 10 -3.51 5.99 0.80
N GLN A 11 -3.90 6.49 1.97
CA GLN A 11 -5.25 6.97 2.19
C GLN A 11 -5.61 8.12 1.24
N GLN A 12 -4.69 9.06 0.98
CA GLN A 12 -4.87 10.08 -0.05
C GLN A 12 -5.05 9.47 -1.46
N GLN A 13 -4.32 8.39 -1.77
CA GLN A 13 -4.48 7.68 -3.05
C GLN A 13 -5.89 7.06 -3.18
N ILE A 14 -6.43 6.52 -2.10
CA ILE A 14 -7.79 5.96 -2.06
C ILE A 14 -8.82 7.07 -2.32
N GLU A 15 -8.71 8.20 -1.61
CA GLU A 15 -9.65 9.33 -1.72
C GLU A 15 -9.66 9.97 -3.12
N LEU A 16 -8.53 9.97 -3.82
CA LEU A 16 -8.42 10.52 -5.18
C LEU A 16 -9.06 9.64 -6.27
N GLY A 17 -9.38 8.37 -5.99
CA GLY A 17 -10.25 7.50 -6.81
C GLY A 17 -9.84 7.21 -8.27
N SER A 18 -8.61 7.52 -8.70
CA SER A 18 -8.15 7.32 -10.08
C SER A 18 -7.36 6.02 -10.26
N GLY A 19 -7.40 5.41 -11.45
CA GLY A 19 -6.65 4.18 -11.76
C GLY A 19 -5.13 4.33 -11.64
N TYR A 20 -4.58 5.54 -11.76
CA TYR A 20 -3.15 5.80 -11.54
C TYR A 20 -2.75 5.69 -10.07
N ASN A 21 -3.70 5.85 -9.15
CA ASN A 21 -3.47 5.83 -7.71
C ASN A 21 -3.04 4.45 -7.21
N ARG A 22 -3.42 3.38 -7.95
CA ARG A 22 -2.92 2.02 -7.70
C ARG A 22 -1.40 1.93 -7.85
N ASN A 23 -0.83 2.53 -8.90
CA ASN A 23 0.62 2.48 -9.13
C ASN A 23 1.37 3.29 -8.06
N SER A 24 0.85 4.44 -7.66
CA SER A 24 1.39 5.22 -6.54
C SER A 24 1.36 4.43 -5.24
N ALA A 25 0.22 3.80 -4.90
CA ALA A 25 0.09 2.93 -3.74
C ALA A 25 1.08 1.76 -3.78
N LYS A 26 1.29 1.16 -4.96
CA LYS A 26 2.27 0.09 -5.18
C LYS A 26 3.71 0.51 -4.87
N LEU A 27 4.12 1.70 -5.30
CA LEU A 27 5.46 2.25 -5.00
C LEU A 27 5.64 2.46 -3.49
N ILE A 28 4.60 2.97 -2.82
CA ILE A 28 4.61 3.19 -1.36
C ILE A 28 4.72 1.84 -0.62
N LEU A 29 3.93 0.83 -1.02
CA LEU A 29 3.99 -0.51 -0.43
C LEU A 29 5.35 -1.17 -0.64
N HIS A 30 5.97 -1.02 -1.80
CA HIS A 30 7.31 -1.55 -2.05
C HIS A 30 8.39 -0.89 -1.18
N GLU A 31 8.25 0.40 -0.89
CA GLU A 31 9.15 1.06 0.06
C GLU A 31 8.92 0.53 1.49
N ILE A 32 7.67 0.26 1.90
CA ILE A 32 7.40 -0.40 3.18
C ILE A 32 8.00 -1.80 3.23
N GLU A 33 7.90 -2.60 2.16
CA GLU A 33 8.51 -3.93 2.08
C GLU A 33 10.02 -3.87 2.36
N LYS A 34 10.72 -2.87 1.79
CA LYS A 34 12.17 -2.69 1.98
C LYS A 34 12.56 -2.34 3.43
N HIS A 35 11.72 -1.60 4.15
CA HIS A 35 12.05 -1.10 5.50
C HIS A 35 11.47 -1.95 6.63
N HIS A 36 10.28 -2.51 6.45
CA HIS A 36 9.49 -3.21 7.48
C HIS A 36 9.13 -4.65 7.07
N GLY A 37 9.56 -5.09 5.89
CA GLY A 37 9.27 -6.42 5.36
C GLY A 37 7.81 -6.59 4.94
N GLN A 38 7.48 -7.82 4.53
CA GLN A 38 6.13 -8.19 4.11
C GLN A 38 5.08 -7.94 5.22
N ALA A 39 5.45 -8.08 6.49
CA ALA A 39 4.53 -7.84 7.60
C ALA A 39 3.99 -6.40 7.63
N GLY A 40 4.83 -5.40 7.33
CA GLY A 40 4.39 -4.00 7.23
C GLY A 40 3.50 -3.75 6.01
N VAL A 41 3.74 -4.45 4.90
CA VAL A 41 2.90 -4.39 3.69
C VAL A 41 1.52 -4.97 4.00
N ASP A 42 1.48 -6.17 4.56
CA ASP A 42 0.24 -6.89 4.89
C ASP A 42 -0.58 -6.10 5.91
N GLN A 43 0.07 -5.49 6.90
CA GLN A 43 -0.57 -4.59 7.85
C GLN A 43 -1.32 -3.46 7.12
N LEU A 44 -0.68 -2.77 6.18
CA LEU A 44 -1.30 -1.67 5.44
C LEU A 44 -2.40 -2.15 4.49
N ILE A 45 -2.23 -3.32 3.86
CA ILE A 45 -3.26 -3.91 3.00
C ILE A 45 -4.54 -4.18 3.81
N ILE A 46 -4.41 -4.74 5.00
CA ILE A 46 -5.54 -5.07 5.88
C ILE A 46 -6.15 -3.80 6.48
N GLU A 47 -5.33 -2.90 7.02
CA GLU A 47 -5.81 -1.68 7.69
C GLU A 47 -6.60 -0.74 6.75
N LEU A 48 -6.21 -0.67 5.48
CA LEU A 48 -6.77 0.28 4.51
C LEU A 48 -7.67 -0.38 3.45
N ASP A 49 -8.01 -1.66 3.62
CA ASP A 49 -8.82 -2.44 2.66
C ASP A 49 -8.32 -2.32 1.21
N LEU A 50 -7.00 -2.44 1.02
CA LEU A 50 -6.37 -2.22 -0.28
C LEU A 50 -6.71 -3.29 -1.32
N GLU A 51 -7.25 -4.43 -0.87
CA GLU A 51 -7.81 -5.43 -1.77
C GLU A 51 -9.04 -4.89 -2.49
N THR A 52 -9.96 -4.26 -1.77
CA THR A 52 -11.16 -3.66 -2.38
C THR A 52 -10.82 -2.45 -3.24
N HIS A 53 -9.95 -1.56 -2.75
CA HIS A 53 -9.62 -0.32 -3.45
C HIS A 53 -8.71 -0.53 -4.66
N PHE A 54 -7.73 -1.43 -4.55
CA PHE A 54 -6.66 -1.58 -5.53
C PHE A 54 -6.33 -3.03 -5.91
N GLY A 55 -6.95 -4.03 -5.30
CA GLY A 55 -6.71 -5.44 -5.59
C GLY A 55 -5.38 -5.98 -5.05
N PHE A 56 -4.76 -5.33 -4.06
CA PHE A 56 -3.58 -5.88 -3.39
C PHE A 56 -3.99 -6.88 -2.32
N ARG A 57 -3.41 -8.09 -2.33
CA ARG A 57 -3.74 -9.12 -1.34
C ARG A 57 -2.64 -9.26 -0.28
N PRO A 58 -2.98 -9.51 1.00
CA PRO A 58 -1.98 -9.86 2.01
C PRO A 58 -1.15 -11.07 1.56
N GLY A 59 0.16 -11.02 1.76
CA GLY A 59 1.12 -12.03 1.32
C GLY A 59 1.48 -11.96 -0.16
N GLU A 60 0.88 -11.06 -0.95
CA GLU A 60 1.31 -10.80 -2.33
C GLU A 60 2.64 -10.05 -2.34
N LYS A 61 3.57 -10.49 -3.20
CA LYS A 61 4.82 -9.79 -3.44
C LYS A 61 4.61 -8.55 -4.30
N ILE A 62 5.16 -7.43 -3.86
CA ILE A 62 5.03 -6.16 -4.59
C ILE A 62 6.22 -5.99 -5.53
N TYR A 63 5.96 -6.08 -6.85
CA TYR A 63 6.99 -5.90 -7.89
C TYR A 63 6.88 -4.52 -8.53
N VAL A 64 7.84 -3.62 -8.36
CA VAL A 64 7.80 -2.27 -8.99
C VAL A 64 8.43 -2.23 -10.38
#